data_AF-A0A5T1IZH0-F1
#
_entry.id   AF-A0A5T1IZH0-F1
#
_cell.length_a   1.000
_cell.length_b   1.000
_cell.length_c   1.000
_cell.angle_alpha   90.00
_cell.angle_beta   90.00
_cell.angle_gamma   90.00
#
_symmetry.space_group_name_H-M   'P 1'
#
loop_
_entity.id
_entity.type
_entity.pdbx_description
1 polymer ?
#
loop_
_entity_poly.entity_id
_entity_poly.type
_entity_poly.pdbx_seq_one_letter_code
_entity_poly.pdbx_strand_id
1 'polypeptide(L)'
;MAYEMIKPLLFKLNPEHAHALVEYSLRALSASFPGALSFLAHKYIVDDESLRQNLLGLDFNNPVGLAGGFDKNATMIRPLSALGFGFLEVGTFTPKPQEGNEKPRLFRLVKQESIQNAMGFNNEGAEKIALRLAKTYPFVLPLGINIGKNKITPNDKALEDYFTLFRDFKDLCDYFIVNISSPNTKNLRELQNDDFLNTLLEEAKKITSKPILIKIAPDMKIDDALNLCENAIKKGADGFILANTSVDYSLLDNSRTFGGISGRLITEKSGIFFKEVAKILFGKTLLIASGGIDSADIAYERIKNGANLVQVYTALIFKGSSLVKNINQNLIELLRKDGFLHISEAVGVNLK
;
A
#
# COMPACT_ATOMS: atom_id res chain seq x y z
N MET A 1 -22.07 -9.94 8.66
CA MET A 1 -22.55 -10.82 9.75
C MET A 1 -21.40 -11.51 10.49
N ALA A 2 -20.61 -12.42 9.88
CA ALA A 2 -19.53 -13.11 10.62
C ALA A 2 -18.42 -12.18 11.18
N TYR A 3 -17.98 -11.17 10.41
CA TYR A 3 -16.93 -10.26 10.86
C TYR A 3 -17.36 -9.38 12.04
N GLU A 4 -18.60 -8.87 12.03
CA GLU A 4 -19.16 -8.08 13.12
C GLU A 4 -19.26 -8.85 14.44
N MET A 5 -19.31 -10.19 14.41
CA MET A 5 -19.26 -11.01 15.61
C MET A 5 -17.83 -11.18 16.16
N ILE A 6 -16.82 -11.25 15.29
CA ILE A 6 -15.41 -11.49 15.68
C ILE A 6 -14.70 -10.18 16.03
N LYS A 7 -15.04 -9.08 15.34
CA LYS A 7 -14.41 -7.76 15.50
C LYS A 7 -14.41 -7.26 16.95
N PRO A 8 -15.50 -7.34 17.74
CA PRO A 8 -15.48 -6.95 19.15
C PRO A 8 -14.46 -7.73 19.99
N LEU A 9 -14.24 -9.02 19.69
CA LEU A 9 -13.24 -9.85 20.38
C LEU A 9 -11.82 -9.42 20.00
N LEU A 10 -11.55 -9.23 18.71
CA LEU A 10 -10.24 -8.77 18.22
C LEU A 10 -9.89 -7.36 18.74
N PHE A 11 -10.89 -6.52 18.96
CA PHE A 11 -10.69 -5.14 19.41
C PHE A 11 -10.41 -5.05 20.92
N LYS A 12 -10.70 -6.11 21.69
CA LYS A 12 -10.25 -6.24 23.10
C LYS A 12 -8.77 -6.61 23.21
N LEU A 13 -8.18 -7.21 22.19
CA LEU A 13 -6.77 -7.57 22.17
C LEU A 13 -5.90 -6.35 21.82
N ASN A 14 -4.66 -6.35 22.32
CA ASN A 14 -3.61 -5.46 21.82
C ASN A 14 -3.57 -5.54 20.27
N PRO A 15 -3.50 -4.39 19.56
CA PRO A 15 -3.57 -4.39 18.10
C PRO A 15 -2.53 -5.25 17.39
N GLU A 16 -1.30 -5.34 17.90
CA GLU A 16 -0.28 -6.22 17.31
C GLU A 16 -0.55 -7.69 17.57
N HIS A 17 -1.03 -8.06 18.76
CA HIS A 17 -1.42 -9.45 19.06
C HIS A 17 -2.62 -9.90 18.22
N ALA A 18 -3.60 -9.01 18.04
CA ALA A 18 -4.73 -9.28 17.16
C ALA A 18 -4.28 -9.51 15.71
N HIS A 19 -3.36 -8.69 15.21
CA HIS A 19 -2.81 -8.85 13.86
C HIS A 19 -2.03 -10.17 13.72
N ALA A 20 -1.18 -10.51 14.70
CA ALA A 20 -0.45 -11.78 14.71
C ALA A 20 -1.40 -12.99 14.76
N LEU A 21 -2.50 -12.91 15.51
CA LEU A 21 -3.53 -13.94 15.55
C LEU A 21 -4.22 -14.10 14.18
N VAL A 22 -4.55 -12.98 13.51
CA VAL A 22 -5.12 -13.00 12.16
C VAL A 22 -4.14 -13.61 11.17
N GLU A 23 -2.88 -13.20 11.20
CA GLU A 23 -1.82 -13.77 10.35
C GLU A 23 -1.72 -15.28 10.54
N TYR A 24 -1.60 -15.73 11.79
CA TYR A 24 -1.53 -17.15 12.12
C TYR A 24 -2.77 -17.89 11.62
N SER A 25 -3.96 -17.34 11.83
CA SER A 25 -5.23 -17.96 11.43
C SER A 25 -5.34 -18.09 9.91
N LEU A 26 -4.98 -17.05 9.15
CA LEU A 26 -4.98 -17.08 7.69
C LEU A 26 -3.99 -18.11 7.13
N ARG A 27 -2.80 -18.21 7.73
CA ARG A 27 -1.80 -19.20 7.35
C ARG A 27 -2.25 -20.62 7.68
N ALA A 28 -2.77 -20.84 8.88
CA ALA A 28 -3.30 -22.13 9.30
C ALA A 28 -4.46 -22.57 8.41
N LEU A 29 -5.38 -21.64 8.08
CA LEU A 29 -6.48 -21.88 7.15
C LEU A 29 -5.96 -22.33 5.78
N SER A 30 -5.00 -21.59 5.22
CA SER A 30 -4.39 -21.92 3.93
C SER A 30 -3.65 -23.26 3.91
N ALA A 31 -3.03 -23.66 5.03
CA ALA A 31 -2.19 -24.86 5.08
C ALA A 31 -2.97 -26.12 5.46
N SER A 32 -4.02 -25.99 6.28
CA SER A 32 -4.65 -27.14 6.94
C SER A 32 -5.99 -27.55 6.34
N PHE A 33 -6.62 -26.67 5.55
CA PHE A 33 -7.96 -26.91 5.00
C PHE A 33 -7.95 -26.81 3.46
N PRO A 34 -7.75 -27.93 2.76
CA PRO A 34 -7.86 -27.97 1.30
C PRO A 34 -9.17 -27.35 0.81
N GLY A 35 -9.10 -26.48 -0.20
CA GLY A 35 -10.27 -25.79 -0.76
C GLY A 35 -10.75 -24.56 0.01
N ALA A 36 -10.22 -24.27 1.21
CA ALA A 36 -10.65 -23.09 1.98
C ALA A 36 -10.38 -21.79 1.23
N LEU A 37 -9.22 -21.65 0.58
CA LEU A 37 -8.92 -20.46 -0.23
C LEU A 37 -9.82 -20.36 -1.46
N SER A 38 -10.16 -21.47 -2.11
CA SER A 38 -11.10 -21.49 -3.23
C SER A 38 -12.50 -21.06 -2.81
N PHE A 39 -12.96 -21.48 -1.62
CA PHE A 39 -14.22 -21.02 -1.05
C PHE A 39 -14.20 -19.52 -0.74
N LEU A 40 -13.12 -19.01 -0.14
CA LEU A 40 -12.96 -17.57 0.10
C LEU A 40 -12.93 -16.79 -1.21
N ALA A 41 -12.17 -17.26 -2.20
CA ALA A 41 -12.08 -16.67 -3.52
C ALA A 41 -13.46 -16.59 -4.19
N HIS A 42 -14.22 -17.68 -4.20
CA HIS A 42 -15.59 -17.70 -4.74
C HIS A 42 -16.52 -16.70 -4.02
N LYS A 43 -16.32 -16.51 -2.72
CA LYS A 43 -17.13 -15.60 -1.92
C LYS A 43 -16.79 -14.11 -2.14
N TYR A 44 -15.50 -13.79 -2.29
CA TYR A 44 -14.99 -12.42 -2.19
C TYR A 44 -14.44 -11.84 -3.48
N ILE A 45 -14.00 -12.65 -4.44
CA ILE A 45 -13.54 -12.15 -5.73
C ILE A 45 -14.74 -11.67 -6.55
N VAL A 46 -14.59 -10.47 -7.12
CA VAL A 46 -15.47 -9.92 -8.14
C VAL A 46 -14.67 -9.96 -9.43
N ASP A 47 -15.17 -10.69 -10.41
CA ASP A 47 -14.56 -10.81 -11.73
C ASP A 47 -15.46 -10.12 -12.75
N ASP A 48 -15.06 -8.92 -13.18
CA ASP A 48 -15.79 -8.10 -14.15
C ASP A 48 -14.77 -7.39 -15.06
N GLU A 49 -14.92 -7.57 -16.37
CA GLU A 49 -14.05 -6.96 -17.38
C GLU A 49 -14.00 -5.44 -17.27
N SER A 50 -15.07 -4.79 -16.79
CA SER A 50 -15.09 -3.33 -16.65
C SER A 50 -14.08 -2.78 -15.65
N LEU A 51 -13.50 -3.64 -14.79
CA LEU A 51 -12.53 -3.27 -13.75
C LEU A 51 -11.09 -3.69 -14.09
N ARG A 52 -10.89 -4.53 -15.11
CA ARG A 52 -9.57 -5.06 -15.46
C ARG A 52 -8.71 -3.97 -16.10
N GLN A 53 -7.42 -3.94 -15.81
CA GLN A 53 -6.51 -2.94 -16.38
C GLN A 53 -5.15 -3.57 -16.66
N ASN A 54 -4.55 -3.26 -17.82
CA ASN A 54 -3.14 -3.53 -18.08
C ASN A 54 -2.36 -2.22 -17.87
N LEU A 55 -1.50 -2.19 -16.85
CA LEU A 55 -0.72 -1.01 -16.48
C LEU A 55 0.74 -1.43 -16.30
N LEU A 56 1.66 -0.73 -16.96
CA LEU A 56 3.10 -1.04 -16.93
C LEU A 56 3.40 -2.50 -17.38
N GLY A 57 2.57 -3.07 -18.26
CA GLY A 57 2.69 -4.45 -18.71
C GLY A 57 2.21 -5.49 -17.69
N LEU A 58 1.53 -5.08 -16.62
CA LEU A 58 0.98 -5.96 -15.59
C LEU A 58 -0.55 -5.96 -15.65
N ASP A 59 -1.15 -7.14 -15.49
CA ASP A 59 -2.60 -7.32 -15.50
C ASP A 59 -3.17 -7.22 -14.07
N PHE A 60 -3.99 -6.19 -13.85
CA PHE A 60 -4.72 -5.95 -12.62
C PHE A 60 -6.18 -6.38 -12.82
N ASN A 61 -6.62 -7.41 -12.10
CA ASN A 61 -7.98 -7.93 -12.24
C ASN A 61 -9.07 -6.95 -11.76
N ASN A 62 -8.70 -6.03 -10.87
CA ASN A 62 -9.54 -4.93 -10.38
C ASN A 62 -8.62 -3.84 -9.78
N PRO A 63 -9.12 -2.61 -9.53
CA PRO A 63 -8.26 -1.49 -9.14
C PRO A 63 -7.85 -1.49 -7.66
N VAL A 64 -8.36 -2.42 -6.83
CA VAL A 64 -8.23 -2.36 -5.37
C VAL A 64 -7.12 -3.29 -4.89
N GLY A 65 -6.05 -2.70 -4.37
CA GLY A 65 -4.92 -3.42 -3.80
C GLY A 65 -4.79 -3.31 -2.29
N LEU A 66 -3.98 -4.20 -1.72
CA LEU A 66 -3.58 -4.12 -0.32
C LEU A 66 -2.37 -3.18 -0.19
N ALA A 67 -2.43 -2.20 0.73
CA ALA A 67 -1.30 -1.34 1.02
C ALA A 67 -0.20 -2.05 1.83
N GLY A 68 1.06 -1.64 1.64
CA GLY A 68 2.18 -2.18 2.39
C GLY A 68 2.09 -1.91 3.89
N GLY A 69 2.77 -2.76 4.65
CA GLY A 69 2.76 -2.76 6.11
C GLY A 69 1.76 -3.72 6.73
N PHE A 70 0.88 -4.36 5.94
CA PHE A 70 -0.04 -5.41 6.41
C PHE A 70 0.66 -6.77 6.43
N ASP A 71 1.16 -7.24 5.29
CA ASP A 71 2.00 -8.45 5.21
C ASP A 71 3.48 -8.05 5.09
N LYS A 72 4.11 -7.77 6.24
CA LYS A 72 5.49 -7.26 6.30
C LYS A 72 6.54 -8.31 5.96
N ASN A 73 6.17 -9.59 5.93
CA ASN A 73 7.09 -10.71 5.79
C ASN A 73 6.69 -11.65 4.64
N ALA A 74 5.73 -11.29 3.78
CA ALA A 74 5.22 -12.13 2.71
C ALA A 74 4.69 -13.51 3.20
N THR A 75 4.07 -13.56 4.37
CA THR A 75 3.57 -14.79 4.99
C THR A 75 2.12 -15.10 4.64
N MET A 76 1.40 -14.15 4.06
CA MET A 76 -0.05 -14.18 3.84
C MET A 76 -0.47 -13.95 2.38
N ILE A 77 0.46 -13.94 1.42
CA ILE A 77 0.14 -13.67 -0.01
C ILE A 77 -1.04 -14.51 -0.52
N ARG A 78 -0.99 -15.85 -0.35
CA ARG A 78 -2.05 -16.77 -0.78
C ARG A 78 -3.40 -16.52 -0.11
N PRO A 79 -3.51 -16.46 1.23
CA PRO A 79 -4.81 -16.17 1.85
C PRO A 79 -5.32 -14.76 1.57
N LEU A 80 -4.46 -13.76 1.43
CA LEU A 80 -4.87 -12.39 1.10
C LEU A 80 -5.40 -12.29 -0.34
N SER A 81 -4.80 -12.99 -1.31
CA SER A 81 -5.28 -12.99 -2.69
C SER A 81 -6.71 -13.54 -2.81
N ALA A 82 -7.10 -14.47 -1.93
CA ALA A 82 -8.45 -15.02 -1.87
C ALA A 82 -9.51 -14.03 -1.31
N LEU A 83 -9.11 -12.84 -0.86
CA LEU A 83 -10.03 -11.81 -0.33
C LEU A 83 -10.48 -10.78 -1.38
N GLY A 84 -10.18 -10.99 -2.66
CA GLY A 84 -10.70 -10.15 -3.75
C GLY A 84 -9.78 -9.04 -4.25
N PHE A 85 -8.57 -8.90 -3.70
CA PHE A 85 -7.60 -7.89 -4.12
C PHE A 85 -7.17 -8.09 -5.59
N GLY A 86 -7.01 -6.99 -6.31
CA GLY A 86 -6.42 -6.99 -7.66
C GLY A 86 -4.90 -7.05 -7.66
N PHE A 87 -4.25 -6.61 -6.58
CA PHE A 87 -2.80 -6.65 -6.38
C PHE A 87 -2.42 -6.54 -4.90
N LEU A 88 -1.19 -6.92 -4.55
CA LEU A 88 -0.70 -6.89 -3.16
C LEU A 88 0.64 -6.14 -3.05
N GLU A 89 0.74 -5.19 -2.12
CA GLU A 89 2.01 -4.63 -1.66
C GLU A 89 2.45 -5.34 -0.37
N VAL A 90 3.59 -6.04 -0.41
CA VAL A 90 4.21 -6.69 0.77
C VAL A 90 5.42 -5.90 1.26
N GLY A 91 5.76 -6.04 2.55
CA GLY A 91 6.82 -5.27 3.21
C GLY A 91 6.28 -4.15 4.09
N THR A 92 7.06 -3.14 4.49
CA THR A 92 8.39 -2.78 4.01
C THR A 92 9.51 -3.73 4.42
N PHE A 93 10.29 -4.22 3.46
CA PHE A 93 11.48 -5.05 3.68
C PHE A 93 12.72 -4.18 3.91
N THR A 94 13.65 -4.68 4.72
CA THR A 94 14.97 -4.09 4.94
C THR A 94 16.05 -5.17 4.76
N PRO A 95 17.30 -4.82 4.42
CA PRO A 95 18.35 -5.83 4.20
C PRO A 95 18.52 -6.79 5.38
N LYS A 96 18.62 -6.24 6.60
CA LYS A 96 18.73 -7.00 7.85
C LYS A 96 17.40 -7.08 8.59
N PRO A 97 17.15 -8.13 9.39
CA PRO A 97 16.00 -8.19 10.29
C PRO A 97 16.05 -7.05 11.32
N GLN A 98 14.88 -6.59 11.74
CA GLN A 98 14.78 -5.62 12.84
C GLN A 98 13.42 -5.71 13.54
N GLU A 99 13.43 -5.52 14.85
CA GLU A 99 12.23 -5.56 15.70
C GLU A 99 11.29 -4.37 15.48
N GLY A 100 11.81 -3.24 15.00
CA GLY A 100 11.14 -1.95 14.86
C GLY A 100 11.29 -1.05 16.09
N ASN A 101 10.34 -0.15 16.34
CA ASN A 101 10.34 0.71 17.54
C ASN A 101 9.80 -0.01 18.78
N GLU A 102 10.03 0.53 19.98
CA GLU A 102 9.53 -0.07 21.22
C GLU A 102 8.00 -0.13 21.27
N LYS A 103 7.45 -1.17 21.91
CA LYS A 103 6.00 -1.34 22.08
C LYS A 103 5.53 -0.64 23.38
N PRO A 104 4.27 -0.14 23.46
CA PRO A 104 3.23 -0.17 22.43
C PRO A 104 3.44 0.91 21.35
N ARG A 105 3.23 0.52 20.09
CA ARG A 105 3.47 1.36 18.90
C ARG A 105 2.37 1.27 17.85
N LEU A 106 1.24 0.64 18.18
CA LEU A 106 0.09 0.51 17.30
C LEU A 106 -1.17 0.71 18.13
N PHE A 107 -2.02 1.63 17.71
CA PHE A 107 -3.18 2.07 18.46
C PHE A 107 -4.38 2.20 17.53
N ARG A 108 -5.55 1.69 17.97
CA ARG A 108 -6.81 1.85 17.25
C ARG A 108 -7.58 3.04 17.80
N LEU A 109 -8.02 3.92 16.91
CA LEU A 109 -8.96 5.01 17.15
C LEU A 109 -10.34 4.53 16.69
N VAL A 110 -11.00 3.73 17.53
CA VAL A 110 -12.15 2.92 17.10
C VAL A 110 -13.32 3.77 16.63
N LYS A 111 -13.65 4.85 17.35
CA LYS A 111 -14.76 5.76 17.00
C LYS A 111 -14.53 6.42 15.64
N GLN A 112 -13.27 6.74 15.32
CA GLN A 112 -12.87 7.41 14.10
C GLN A 112 -12.46 6.43 12.99
N GLU A 113 -12.67 5.12 13.14
CA GLU A 113 -12.23 4.09 12.19
C GLU A 113 -10.80 4.31 11.67
N SER A 114 -9.90 4.64 12.60
CA SER A 114 -8.55 5.10 12.30
C SER A 114 -7.51 4.36 13.14
N ILE A 115 -6.25 4.45 12.70
CA ILE A 115 -5.10 3.85 13.37
C ILE A 115 -4.01 4.91 13.51
N GLN A 116 -3.30 4.88 14.64
CA GLN A 116 -2.04 5.61 14.79
C GLN A 116 -0.93 4.61 15.07
N ASN A 117 0.18 4.68 14.33
CA ASN A 117 1.25 3.70 14.45
C ASN A 117 2.65 4.32 14.38
N ALA A 118 3.57 3.77 15.17
CA ALA A 118 4.96 4.11 15.22
C ALA A 118 5.85 2.89 14.97
N MET A 119 5.49 1.98 14.05
CA MET A 119 6.08 0.63 14.04
C MET A 119 7.58 0.56 13.68
N GLY A 120 8.05 1.40 12.75
CA GLY A 120 9.48 1.48 12.38
C GLY A 120 10.00 0.26 11.61
N PHE A 121 9.31 -0.18 10.56
CA PHE A 121 9.72 -1.28 9.66
C PHE A 121 10.13 -2.58 10.39
N ASN A 122 9.34 -3.05 11.36
CA ASN A 122 9.55 -4.38 11.95
C ASN A 122 9.38 -5.49 10.89
N ASN A 123 10.43 -6.27 10.62
CA ASN A 123 10.44 -7.33 9.60
C ASN A 123 11.58 -8.33 9.83
N GLU A 124 11.48 -9.48 9.15
CA GLU A 124 12.40 -10.62 9.28
C GLU A 124 13.69 -10.54 8.44
N GLY A 125 13.89 -9.45 7.68
CA GLY A 125 15.06 -9.23 6.84
C GLY A 125 14.96 -9.87 5.45
N ALA A 126 15.71 -9.31 4.51
CA ALA A 126 15.61 -9.65 3.09
C ALA A 126 15.84 -11.14 2.81
N GLU A 127 16.88 -11.74 3.39
CA GLU A 127 17.26 -13.14 3.16
C GLU A 127 16.11 -14.12 3.47
N LYS A 128 15.54 -14.03 4.68
CA LYS A 128 14.46 -14.92 5.12
C LYS A 128 13.18 -14.71 4.30
N ILE A 129 12.91 -13.46 3.93
CA ILE A 129 11.73 -13.09 3.15
C ILE A 129 11.87 -13.54 1.69
N ALA A 130 13.05 -13.41 1.08
CA ALA A 130 13.34 -13.86 -0.28
C ALA A 130 13.16 -15.38 -0.42
N LEU A 131 13.66 -16.17 0.55
CA LEU A 131 13.43 -17.62 0.59
C LEU A 131 11.95 -18.01 0.67
N ARG A 132 11.12 -17.17 1.27
CA ARG A 132 9.67 -17.38 1.35
C ARG A 132 8.98 -17.00 0.04
N LEU A 133 9.36 -15.85 -0.53
CA LEU A 133 8.83 -15.37 -1.81
C LEU A 133 9.18 -16.31 -2.97
N ALA A 134 10.37 -16.88 -3.00
CA ALA A 134 10.79 -17.86 -4.01
C ALA A 134 9.91 -19.12 -4.05
N LYS A 135 9.16 -19.42 -2.98
CA LYS A 135 8.19 -20.55 -2.94
C LYS A 135 6.80 -20.15 -3.45
N THR A 136 6.56 -18.87 -3.66
CA THR A 136 5.26 -18.30 -3.99
C THR A 136 5.24 -17.62 -5.35
N TYR A 137 6.35 -16.99 -5.76
CA TYR A 137 6.51 -16.30 -7.04
C TYR A 137 7.00 -17.28 -8.14
N PRO A 138 6.56 -17.15 -9.40
CA PRO A 138 5.57 -16.20 -9.92
C PRO A 138 4.17 -16.43 -9.35
N PHE A 139 3.37 -15.37 -9.25
CA PHE A 139 2.05 -15.41 -8.63
C PHE A 139 0.97 -14.82 -9.55
N VAL A 140 -0.29 -15.20 -9.32
CA VAL A 140 -1.42 -14.85 -10.21
C VAL A 140 -1.86 -13.38 -10.12
N LEU A 141 -1.50 -12.68 -9.05
CA LEU A 141 -1.74 -11.24 -8.89
C LEU A 141 -0.42 -10.49 -8.93
N PRO A 142 -0.39 -9.25 -9.45
CA PRO A 142 0.78 -8.38 -9.33
C PRO A 142 1.22 -8.24 -7.88
N LEU A 143 2.49 -8.57 -7.63
CA LEU A 143 3.15 -8.46 -6.33
C LEU A 143 4.13 -7.29 -6.32
N GLY A 144 3.76 -6.24 -5.60
CA GLY A 144 4.61 -5.10 -5.31
C GLY A 144 5.45 -5.34 -4.06
N ILE A 145 6.78 -5.16 -4.15
CA ILE A 145 7.67 -5.25 -2.99
C ILE A 145 8.01 -3.84 -2.51
N ASN A 146 7.55 -3.52 -1.30
CA ASN A 146 7.89 -2.29 -0.61
C ASN A 146 9.24 -2.43 0.10
N ILE A 147 10.19 -1.56 -0.25
CA ILE A 147 11.57 -1.57 0.23
C ILE A 147 11.91 -0.29 1.00
N GLY A 148 12.77 -0.43 2.00
CA GLY A 148 13.23 0.68 2.82
C GLY A 148 14.58 0.38 3.48
N LYS A 149 15.22 1.41 4.03
CA LYS A 149 16.49 1.24 4.75
C LYS A 149 16.29 0.64 6.15
N ASN A 150 17.31 -0.08 6.63
CA ASN A 150 17.39 -0.48 8.03
C ASN A 150 17.41 0.75 8.96
N LYS A 151 16.84 0.60 10.16
CA LYS A 151 16.73 1.69 11.14
C LYS A 151 18.09 2.27 11.55
N ILE A 152 19.10 1.41 11.67
CA ILE A 152 20.46 1.76 12.10
C ILE A 152 21.35 2.29 10.96
N THR A 153 20.93 2.13 9.70
CA THR A 153 21.68 2.62 8.54
C THR A 153 21.58 4.15 8.49
N PRO A 154 22.70 4.89 8.53
CA PRO A 154 22.69 6.34 8.40
C PRO A 154 22.31 6.75 6.96
N ASN A 155 21.81 7.97 6.77
CA ASN A 155 21.23 8.41 5.50
C ASN A 155 22.24 8.47 4.35
N ASP A 156 23.51 8.80 4.64
CA ASP A 156 24.62 8.79 3.69
C ASP A 156 24.93 7.39 3.13
N LYS A 157 24.53 6.33 3.84
CA LYS A 157 24.63 4.93 3.39
C LYS A 157 23.30 4.32 2.96
N ALA A 158 22.20 5.09 2.97
CA ALA A 158 20.87 4.54 2.72
C ALA A 158 20.73 3.92 1.32
N LEU A 159 21.43 4.44 0.31
CA LEU A 159 21.43 3.91 -1.05
C LEU A 159 21.87 2.43 -1.09
N GLU A 160 22.86 2.03 -0.29
CA GLU A 160 23.36 0.65 -0.24
C GLU A 160 22.29 -0.34 0.20
N ASP A 161 21.43 0.06 1.14
CA ASP A 161 20.30 -0.77 1.59
C ASP A 161 19.30 -0.98 0.45
N TYR A 162 18.94 0.08 -0.28
CA TYR A 162 18.02 -0.04 -1.41
C TYR A 162 18.60 -0.87 -2.54
N PHE A 163 19.88 -0.69 -2.89
CA PHE A 163 20.52 -1.49 -3.95
C PHE A 163 20.63 -2.96 -3.58
N THR A 164 20.91 -3.27 -2.31
CA THR A 164 20.84 -4.65 -1.80
C THR A 164 19.45 -5.22 -2.03
N LEU A 165 18.40 -4.50 -1.63
CA LEU A 165 17.01 -4.97 -1.80
C LEU A 165 16.60 -5.11 -3.27
N PHE A 166 17.02 -4.21 -4.15
CA PHE A 166 16.77 -4.37 -5.59
C PHE A 166 17.41 -5.66 -6.12
N ARG A 167 18.65 -5.97 -5.72
CA ARG A 167 19.34 -7.20 -6.14
C ARG A 167 18.68 -8.46 -5.60
N ASP A 168 18.28 -8.44 -4.33
CA ASP A 168 17.69 -9.60 -3.65
C ASP A 168 16.31 -9.96 -4.19
N PHE A 169 15.56 -8.98 -4.71
CA PHE A 169 14.15 -9.15 -5.04
C PHE A 169 13.77 -8.94 -6.51
N LYS A 170 14.70 -8.54 -7.40
CA LYS A 170 14.38 -8.22 -8.82
C LYS A 170 13.68 -9.35 -9.59
N ASP A 171 13.94 -10.60 -9.21
CA ASP A 171 13.37 -11.80 -9.84
C ASP A 171 12.21 -12.41 -9.01
N LEU A 172 11.77 -11.70 -7.95
CA LEU A 172 10.76 -12.16 -6.99
C LEU A 172 9.57 -11.19 -6.86
N CYS A 173 9.43 -10.23 -7.78
CA CYS A 173 8.32 -9.28 -7.81
C CYS A 173 7.96 -8.81 -9.22
N ASP A 174 6.80 -8.17 -9.30
CA ASP A 174 6.32 -7.52 -10.52
C ASP A 174 6.72 -6.04 -10.57
N TYR A 175 6.80 -5.37 -9.41
CA TYR A 175 7.28 -3.99 -9.31
C TYR A 175 7.81 -3.68 -7.90
N PHE A 176 8.61 -2.62 -7.79
CA PHE A 176 9.15 -2.11 -6.54
C PHE A 176 8.40 -0.88 -6.05
N ILE A 177 8.32 -0.73 -4.73
CA ILE A 177 7.89 0.49 -4.07
C ILE A 177 9.03 0.98 -3.18
N VAL A 178 9.65 2.10 -3.54
CA VAL A 178 10.64 2.78 -2.71
C VAL A 178 9.91 3.59 -1.64
N ASN A 179 10.11 3.22 -0.37
CA ASN A 179 9.47 3.87 0.76
C ASN A 179 10.42 4.82 1.49
N ILE A 180 10.31 6.11 1.17
CA ILE A 180 11.03 7.22 1.79
C ILE A 180 10.12 8.11 2.66
N SER A 181 8.88 7.67 2.92
CA SER A 181 7.83 8.51 3.53
C SER A 181 7.39 8.09 4.94
N SER A 182 7.89 6.97 5.46
CA SER A 182 7.57 6.53 6.82
C SER A 182 8.01 7.57 7.86
N PRO A 183 7.11 8.05 8.74
CA PRO A 183 7.47 8.96 9.83
C PRO A 183 8.19 8.24 10.99
N ASN A 184 8.28 6.91 10.93
CA ASN A 184 8.65 6.05 12.05
C ASN A 184 10.10 5.57 12.00
N THR A 185 10.82 5.91 10.94
CA THR A 185 12.25 5.66 10.77
C THR A 185 12.95 7.00 10.82
N LYS A 186 13.85 7.18 11.81
CA LYS A 186 14.55 8.44 12.04
C LYS A 186 15.18 8.94 10.73
N ASN A 187 14.93 10.20 10.43
CA ASN A 187 15.47 10.95 9.29
C ASN A 187 15.12 10.38 7.90
N LEU A 188 14.22 9.39 7.78
CA LEU A 188 13.91 8.79 6.49
C LEU A 188 13.28 9.80 5.51
N ARG A 189 12.41 10.68 6.00
CA ARG A 189 11.74 11.69 5.17
C ARG A 189 12.70 12.74 4.60
N GLU A 190 13.91 12.87 5.16
CA GLU A 190 14.97 13.73 4.60
C GLU A 190 15.51 13.18 3.26
N LEU A 191 15.31 11.89 2.98
CA LEU A 191 15.65 11.26 1.69
C LEU A 191 14.66 11.63 0.57
N GLN A 192 13.58 12.36 0.87
CA GLN A 192 12.66 12.92 -0.13
C GLN A 192 13.25 14.20 -0.74
N ASN A 193 14.43 14.07 -1.33
CA ASN A 193 15.14 15.13 -2.05
C ASN A 193 15.62 14.61 -3.41
N ASP A 194 15.88 15.55 -4.32
CA ASP A 194 16.24 15.25 -5.70
C ASP A 194 17.55 14.47 -5.81
N ASP A 195 18.60 14.82 -5.07
CA ASP A 195 19.91 14.18 -5.16
C ASP A 195 19.85 12.68 -4.83
N PHE A 196 19.15 12.34 -3.75
CA PHE A 196 18.97 10.96 -3.33
C PHE A 196 18.14 10.17 -4.36
N LEU A 197 16.98 10.70 -4.77
CA LEU A 197 16.09 10.01 -5.70
C LEU A 197 16.72 9.84 -7.09
N ASN A 198 17.43 10.86 -7.57
CA ASN A 198 18.12 10.81 -8.85
C ASN A 198 19.14 9.67 -8.88
N THR A 199 20.01 9.63 -7.87
CA THR A 199 21.03 8.60 -7.76
C THR A 199 20.41 7.21 -7.58
N LEU A 200 19.38 7.11 -6.72
CA LEU A 200 18.67 5.85 -6.49
C LEU A 200 18.09 5.29 -7.78
N LEU A 201 17.34 6.10 -8.54
CA LEU A 201 16.64 5.67 -9.74
C LEU A 201 17.60 5.32 -10.88
N GLU A 202 18.63 6.15 -11.11
CA GLU A 202 19.64 5.91 -12.15
C GLU A 202 20.39 4.59 -11.92
N GLU A 203 20.79 4.30 -10.69
CA GLU A 203 21.47 3.05 -10.36
C GLU A 203 20.51 1.85 -10.29
N ALA A 204 19.28 2.03 -9.79
CA ALA A 204 18.30 0.96 -9.72
C ALA A 204 17.94 0.41 -11.10
N LYS A 205 17.85 1.27 -12.13
CA LYS A 205 17.60 0.84 -13.52
C LYS A 205 18.74 0.00 -14.12
N LYS A 206 19.95 0.05 -13.55
CA LYS A 206 21.06 -0.86 -13.91
C LYS A 206 20.93 -2.24 -13.24
N ILE A 207 20.17 -2.32 -12.15
CA ILE A 207 19.97 -3.55 -11.37
C ILE A 207 18.75 -4.32 -11.85
N THR A 208 17.67 -3.62 -12.20
CA THR A 208 16.37 -4.21 -12.57
C THR A 208 15.65 -3.41 -13.65
N SER A 209 14.88 -4.13 -14.49
CA SER A 209 13.94 -3.55 -15.46
C SER A 209 12.50 -3.48 -14.93
N LYS A 210 12.25 -3.97 -13.71
CA LYS A 210 10.92 -3.93 -13.09
C LYS A 210 10.49 -2.48 -12.84
N PRO A 211 9.19 -2.16 -12.92
CA PRO A 211 8.72 -0.82 -12.59
C PRO A 211 9.06 -0.40 -11.17
N ILE A 212 9.38 0.88 -10.98
CA ILE A 212 9.76 1.47 -9.69
C ILE A 212 8.77 2.58 -9.35
N LEU A 213 8.02 2.38 -8.28
CA LEU A 213 7.09 3.36 -7.74
C LEU A 213 7.68 4.03 -6.49
N ILE A 214 7.40 5.32 -6.31
CA ILE A 214 7.81 6.06 -5.11
C ILE A 214 6.60 6.33 -4.21
N LYS A 215 6.71 6.02 -2.92
CA LYS A 215 5.65 6.28 -1.94
C LYS A 215 5.99 7.51 -1.11
N ILE A 216 5.18 8.57 -1.22
CA ILE A 216 5.42 9.87 -0.55
C ILE A 216 4.42 10.10 0.60
N ALA A 217 4.71 11.10 1.45
CA ALA A 217 3.86 11.45 2.59
C ALA A 217 2.81 12.52 2.22
N PRO A 218 1.60 12.49 2.80
CA PRO A 218 0.56 13.50 2.56
C PRO A 218 0.83 14.84 3.28
N ASP A 219 1.93 14.92 4.03
CA ASP A 219 2.32 16.10 4.80
C ASP A 219 3.33 16.98 4.06
N MET A 220 3.74 16.60 2.85
CA MET A 220 4.60 17.43 2.01
C MET A 220 3.81 18.65 1.50
N LYS A 221 4.49 19.79 1.34
CA LYS A 221 3.90 20.90 0.59
C LYS A 221 3.68 20.47 -0.85
N ILE A 222 2.61 20.96 -1.47
CA ILE A 222 2.22 20.57 -2.82
C ILE A 222 3.34 20.86 -3.82
N ASP A 223 3.93 22.06 -3.79
CA ASP A 223 5.01 22.43 -4.71
C ASP A 223 6.25 21.53 -4.55
N ASP A 224 6.64 21.20 -3.32
CA ASP A 224 7.75 20.28 -3.05
C ASP A 224 7.45 18.87 -3.58
N ALA A 225 6.22 18.38 -3.37
CA ALA A 225 5.79 17.08 -3.88
C ALA A 225 5.79 17.04 -5.42
N LEU A 226 5.30 18.11 -6.07
CA LEU A 226 5.28 18.24 -7.52
C LEU A 226 6.70 18.23 -8.10
N ASN A 227 7.59 19.06 -7.57
CA ASN A 227 9.00 19.13 -8.00
C ASN A 227 9.68 17.76 -7.87
N LEU A 228 9.54 17.12 -6.71
CA LEU A 228 10.09 15.78 -6.45
C LEU A 228 9.58 14.75 -7.46
N CYS A 229 8.27 14.73 -7.70
CA CYS A 229 7.66 13.75 -8.60
C CYS A 229 8.06 13.98 -10.05
N GLU A 230 8.03 15.22 -10.55
CA GLU A 230 8.41 15.52 -11.93
C GLU A 230 9.89 15.21 -12.19
N ASN A 231 10.76 15.48 -11.22
CA ASN A 231 12.17 15.11 -11.31
C ASN A 231 12.35 13.58 -11.28
N ALA A 232 11.69 12.87 -10.37
CA ALA A 232 11.74 11.41 -10.30
C ALA A 232 11.23 10.73 -11.59
N ILE A 233 10.18 11.27 -12.25
CA ILE A 233 9.72 10.78 -13.55
C ILE A 233 10.83 10.89 -14.60
N LYS A 234 11.54 12.03 -14.69
CA LYS A 234 12.66 12.23 -15.63
C LYS A 234 13.81 11.24 -15.39
N LYS A 235 13.93 10.70 -14.17
CA LYS A 235 14.95 9.70 -13.81
C LYS A 235 14.44 8.26 -13.87
N GLY A 236 13.21 8.04 -14.30
CA GLY A 236 12.68 6.70 -14.58
C GLY A 236 11.80 6.11 -13.47
N ALA A 237 11.24 6.92 -12.58
CA ALA A 237 10.12 6.46 -11.75
C ALA A 237 8.90 6.17 -12.64
N ASP A 238 8.31 4.99 -12.46
CA ASP A 238 7.20 4.49 -13.27
C ASP A 238 5.83 4.81 -12.64
N GLY A 239 5.81 5.26 -11.38
CA GLY A 239 4.60 5.69 -10.71
C GLY A 239 4.78 6.20 -9.28
N PHE A 240 3.68 6.62 -8.68
CA PHE A 240 3.65 7.13 -7.32
C PHE A 240 2.49 6.55 -6.51
N ILE A 241 2.75 6.29 -5.22
CA ILE A 241 1.71 5.96 -4.24
C ILE A 241 1.50 7.18 -3.34
N LEU A 242 0.28 7.72 -3.41
CA LEU A 242 -0.15 8.96 -2.79
C LEU A 242 -1.32 8.65 -1.83
N ALA A 243 -1.10 8.43 -0.54
CA ALA A 243 0.14 8.63 0.18
C ALA A 243 0.30 7.65 1.37
N ASN A 244 1.40 7.82 2.11
CA ASN A 244 1.63 7.15 3.40
C ASN A 244 0.78 7.79 4.53
N THR A 245 1.03 7.40 5.78
CA THR A 245 0.37 7.98 6.96
C THR A 245 0.74 9.44 7.21
N SER A 246 -0.19 10.22 7.78
CA SER A 246 0.02 11.64 8.13
C SER A 246 0.57 11.82 9.54
N VAL A 247 1.37 12.86 9.79
CA VAL A 247 1.80 13.30 11.13
C VAL A 247 1.05 14.54 11.62
N ASP A 248 -0.10 14.83 11.01
CA ASP A 248 -0.95 15.96 11.39
C ASP A 248 -1.79 15.61 12.62
N TYR A 249 -1.22 15.85 13.79
CA TYR A 249 -1.86 15.52 15.06
C TYR A 249 -3.06 16.42 15.39
N SER A 250 -3.31 17.49 14.60
CA SER A 250 -4.55 18.27 14.74
C SER A 250 -5.81 17.46 14.42
N LEU A 251 -5.66 16.35 13.70
CA LEU A 251 -6.72 15.40 13.37
C LEU A 251 -7.12 14.48 14.53
N LEU A 252 -6.44 14.55 15.67
CA LEU A 252 -6.64 13.65 16.80
C LEU A 252 -7.43 14.30 17.94
N ASP A 253 -8.43 13.58 18.43
CA ASP A 253 -9.15 13.93 19.67
C ASP A 253 -8.35 13.54 20.95
N ASN A 254 -7.03 13.33 20.86
CA ASN A 254 -6.19 12.90 21.97
C ASN A 254 -4.80 13.55 21.91
N SER A 255 -4.02 13.44 22.99
CA SER A 255 -2.74 14.13 23.15
C SER A 255 -1.52 13.45 22.51
N ARG A 256 -1.67 12.33 21.77
CA ARG A 256 -0.52 11.63 21.19
C ARG A 256 0.03 12.36 19.96
N THR A 257 1.27 12.82 20.09
CA THR A 257 2.01 13.59 19.08
C THR A 257 3.14 12.79 18.41
N PHE A 258 2.99 11.46 18.31
CA PHE A 258 3.98 10.59 17.68
C PHE A 258 3.34 9.56 16.75
N GLY A 259 4.13 9.07 15.79
CA GLY A 259 3.69 8.09 14.81
C GLY A 259 2.81 8.67 13.70
N GLY A 260 2.44 7.83 12.75
CA GLY A 260 1.58 8.20 11.63
C GLY A 260 0.12 7.81 11.83
N ILE A 261 -0.79 8.68 11.42
CA ILE A 261 -2.24 8.52 11.42
C ILE A 261 -2.70 7.95 10.07
N SER A 262 -3.61 6.98 10.11
CA SER A 262 -4.25 6.37 8.94
C SER A 262 -5.73 6.08 9.19
N GLY A 263 -6.46 5.74 8.13
CA GLY A 263 -7.90 5.51 8.17
C GLY A 263 -8.70 6.78 7.92
N ARG A 264 -9.93 6.84 8.43
CA ARG A 264 -10.90 7.87 8.08
C ARG A 264 -10.43 9.29 8.40
N LEU A 265 -9.61 9.47 9.45
CA LEU A 265 -9.09 10.79 9.83
C LEU A 265 -8.22 11.45 8.75
N ILE A 266 -7.61 10.66 7.86
CA ILE A 266 -6.77 11.21 6.78
C ILE A 266 -7.47 11.20 5.42
N THR A 267 -8.75 10.79 5.32
CA THR A 267 -9.45 10.65 4.04
C THR A 267 -9.48 11.96 3.25
N GLU A 268 -9.84 13.06 3.89
CA GLU A 268 -9.90 14.38 3.25
C GLU A 268 -8.50 14.87 2.89
N LYS A 269 -7.56 14.84 3.85
CA LYS A 269 -6.18 15.29 3.66
C LYS A 269 -5.49 14.54 2.51
N SER A 270 -5.58 13.20 2.50
CA SER A 270 -5.00 12.39 1.42
C SER A 270 -5.67 12.69 0.07
N GLY A 271 -6.96 13.00 0.07
CA GLY A 271 -7.71 13.33 -1.14
C GLY A 271 -7.35 14.65 -1.77
N ILE A 272 -7.25 15.70 -0.95
CA ILE A 272 -6.79 17.02 -1.39
C ILE A 272 -5.37 16.88 -1.94
N PHE A 273 -4.47 16.26 -1.17
CA PHE A 273 -3.10 16.04 -1.60
C PHE A 273 -3.02 15.26 -2.92
N PHE A 274 -3.76 14.16 -3.04
CA PHE A 274 -3.83 13.37 -4.26
C PHE A 274 -4.29 14.21 -5.45
N LYS A 275 -5.40 14.93 -5.31
CA LYS A 275 -6.01 15.73 -6.39
C LYS A 275 -5.05 16.81 -6.87
N GLU A 276 -4.40 17.54 -5.96
CA GLU A 276 -3.47 18.61 -6.32
C GLU A 276 -2.23 18.06 -7.06
N VAL A 277 -1.67 16.95 -6.59
CA VAL A 277 -0.53 16.31 -7.28
C VAL A 277 -0.96 15.73 -8.64
N ALA A 278 -2.14 15.11 -8.71
CA ALA A 278 -2.65 14.49 -9.93
C ALA A 278 -2.92 15.50 -11.05
N LYS A 279 -3.30 16.76 -10.74
CA LYS A 279 -3.47 17.82 -11.76
C LYS A 279 -2.26 17.98 -12.69
N ILE A 280 -1.07 17.72 -12.17
CA ILE A 280 0.19 17.89 -12.91
C ILE A 280 0.74 16.55 -13.41
N LEU A 281 0.55 15.47 -12.65
CA LEU A 281 1.16 14.17 -12.96
C LEU A 281 0.26 13.23 -13.76
N PHE A 282 -1.06 13.47 -13.80
CA PHE A 282 -1.99 12.62 -14.53
C PHE A 282 -1.60 12.53 -16.01
N GLY A 283 -1.62 11.31 -16.55
CA GLY A 283 -1.20 11.02 -17.92
C GLY A 283 0.32 10.95 -18.15
N LYS A 284 1.16 11.37 -17.18
CA LYS A 284 2.63 11.29 -17.26
C LYS A 284 3.19 10.02 -16.63
N THR A 285 2.47 9.41 -15.67
CA THR A 285 2.97 8.30 -14.85
C THR A 285 1.80 7.52 -14.21
N LEU A 286 2.06 6.34 -13.65
CA LEU A 286 1.06 5.58 -12.89
C LEU A 286 0.79 6.25 -11.53
N LEU A 287 -0.48 6.49 -11.19
CA LEU A 287 -0.86 7.04 -9.89
C LEU A 287 -1.71 6.05 -9.10
N ILE A 288 -1.27 5.73 -7.88
CA ILE A 288 -1.99 4.87 -6.94
C ILE A 288 -2.43 5.69 -5.73
N ALA A 289 -3.73 5.79 -5.48
CA ALA A 289 -4.25 6.49 -4.30
C ALA A 289 -4.23 5.59 -3.06
N SER A 290 -3.81 6.12 -1.92
CA SER A 290 -3.76 5.42 -0.63
C SER A 290 -4.04 6.38 0.52
N GLY A 291 -4.77 5.90 1.53
CA GLY A 291 -5.12 6.67 2.72
C GLY A 291 -6.60 7.03 2.81
N GLY A 292 -7.28 6.45 3.81
CA GLY A 292 -8.67 6.77 4.11
C GLY A 292 -9.72 6.23 3.13
N ILE A 293 -9.31 5.37 2.19
CA ILE A 293 -10.22 4.71 1.24
C ILE A 293 -10.91 3.55 1.96
N ASP A 294 -12.20 3.68 2.20
CA ASP A 294 -13.00 2.68 2.92
C ASP A 294 -14.32 2.31 2.21
N SER A 295 -14.63 2.94 1.07
CA SER A 295 -15.85 2.72 0.29
C SER A 295 -15.58 2.85 -1.21
N ALA A 296 -16.54 2.39 -2.02
CA ALA A 296 -16.50 2.60 -3.46
C ALA A 296 -16.60 4.08 -3.83
N ASP A 297 -17.38 4.89 -3.11
CA ASP A 297 -17.49 6.31 -3.39
C ASP A 297 -16.15 7.04 -3.27
N ILE A 298 -15.39 6.77 -2.20
CA ILE A 298 -14.07 7.36 -2.02
C ILE A 298 -13.09 6.79 -3.04
N ALA A 299 -13.10 5.48 -3.31
CA ALA A 299 -12.26 4.88 -4.34
C ALA A 299 -12.53 5.52 -5.72
N TYR A 300 -13.80 5.68 -6.07
CA TYR A 300 -14.26 6.26 -7.33
C TYR A 300 -13.92 7.73 -7.43
N GLU A 301 -14.04 8.50 -6.35
CA GLU A 301 -13.56 9.89 -6.29
C GLU A 301 -12.06 9.98 -6.61
N ARG A 302 -11.23 9.10 -6.02
CA ARG A 302 -9.78 9.04 -6.31
C ARG A 302 -9.51 8.66 -7.77
N ILE A 303 -10.26 7.69 -8.30
CA ILE A 303 -10.16 7.28 -9.71
C ILE A 303 -10.51 8.44 -10.65
N LYS A 304 -11.64 9.12 -10.43
CA LYS A 304 -12.05 10.28 -11.23
C LYS A 304 -11.07 11.45 -11.13
N ASN A 305 -10.34 11.56 -10.02
CA ASN A 305 -9.26 12.52 -9.82
C ASN A 305 -7.89 12.05 -10.34
N GLY A 306 -7.81 10.94 -11.08
CA GLY A 306 -6.60 10.52 -11.79
C GLY A 306 -5.90 9.27 -11.25
N ALA A 307 -6.42 8.62 -10.22
CA ALA A 307 -5.86 7.35 -9.74
C ALA A 307 -6.16 6.23 -10.73
N ASN A 308 -5.13 5.51 -11.17
CA ASN A 308 -5.30 4.27 -11.93
C ASN A 308 -5.69 3.11 -11.00
N LEU A 309 -5.14 3.10 -9.80
CA LEU A 309 -5.34 2.06 -8.78
C LEU A 309 -5.55 2.70 -7.40
N VAL A 310 -6.12 1.94 -6.47
CA VAL A 310 -6.31 2.35 -5.08
C VAL A 310 -5.77 1.30 -4.11
N GLN A 311 -5.33 1.73 -2.93
CA GLN A 311 -4.88 0.84 -1.85
C GLN A 311 -5.70 1.02 -0.58
N VAL A 312 -6.02 -0.10 0.07
CA VAL A 312 -6.67 -0.13 1.38
C VAL A 312 -5.79 -0.81 2.43
N TYR A 313 -5.89 -0.34 3.67
CA TYR A 313 -5.28 -0.97 4.85
C TYR A 313 -6.25 -0.88 6.01
N THR A 314 -6.42 0.34 6.54
CA THR A 314 -7.14 0.55 7.80
C THR A 314 -8.59 0.10 7.69
N ALA A 315 -9.24 0.37 6.56
CA ALA A 315 -10.60 -0.09 6.29
C ALA A 315 -10.75 -1.62 6.38
N LEU A 316 -9.73 -2.42 6.04
CA LEU A 316 -9.79 -3.88 6.16
C LEU A 316 -9.94 -4.30 7.63
N ILE A 317 -9.29 -3.58 8.55
CA ILE A 317 -9.40 -3.80 10.00
C ILE A 317 -10.80 -3.44 10.52
N PHE A 318 -11.47 -2.46 9.94
CA PHE A 318 -12.78 -2.01 10.44
C PHE A 318 -13.97 -2.68 9.74
N LYS A 319 -13.83 -3.04 8.46
CA LYS A 319 -14.91 -3.57 7.59
C LYS A 319 -14.73 -5.05 7.22
N GLY A 320 -13.56 -5.63 7.46
CA GLY A 320 -13.30 -7.06 7.29
C GLY A 320 -13.26 -7.52 5.83
N SER A 321 -13.29 -8.84 5.66
CA SER A 321 -13.03 -9.51 4.37
C SER A 321 -13.97 -9.14 3.22
N SER A 322 -15.18 -8.62 3.49
CA SER A 322 -16.10 -8.17 2.44
C SER A 322 -15.74 -6.80 1.85
N LEU A 323 -14.79 -6.06 2.42
CA LEU A 323 -14.44 -4.71 1.99
C LEU A 323 -14.16 -4.63 0.49
N VAL A 324 -13.23 -5.45 0.00
CA VAL A 324 -12.75 -5.37 -1.38
C VAL A 324 -13.85 -5.75 -2.37
N LYS A 325 -14.59 -6.82 -2.06
CA LYS A 325 -15.81 -7.21 -2.79
C LYS A 325 -16.78 -6.04 -2.92
N ASN A 326 -17.15 -5.43 -1.79
CA ASN A 326 -18.13 -4.35 -1.77
C ASN A 326 -17.65 -3.12 -2.54
N ILE A 327 -16.34 -2.79 -2.47
CA ILE A 327 -15.77 -1.71 -3.27
C ILE A 327 -15.93 -2.03 -4.77
N ASN A 328 -15.52 -3.21 -5.21
CA ASN A 328 -15.57 -3.57 -6.64
C ASN A 328 -17.01 -3.65 -7.17
N GLN A 329 -17.94 -4.27 -6.44
CA GLN A 329 -19.36 -4.33 -6.86
C GLN A 329 -19.96 -2.93 -7.03
N ASN A 330 -19.75 -2.06 -6.05
CA ASN A 330 -20.31 -0.71 -6.10
C ASN A 330 -19.56 0.19 -7.10
N LEU A 331 -18.28 -0.06 -7.39
CA LEU A 331 -17.57 0.62 -8.49
C LEU A 331 -18.23 0.33 -9.84
N ILE A 332 -18.62 -0.92 -10.10
CA ILE A 332 -19.33 -1.29 -11.34
C ILE A 332 -20.65 -0.52 -11.47
N GLU A 333 -21.39 -0.40 -10.37
CA GLU A 333 -22.64 0.38 -10.33
C GLU A 333 -22.40 1.87 -10.59
N LEU A 334 -21.37 2.45 -9.97
CA LEU A 334 -20.99 3.86 -10.16
C LEU A 334 -20.53 4.16 -11.59
N LEU A 335 -19.77 3.25 -12.22
CA LEU A 335 -19.37 3.35 -13.62
C LEU A 335 -20.59 3.39 -14.54
N ARG A 336 -21.51 2.42 -14.38
CA ARG A 336 -22.75 2.37 -15.16
C ARG A 336 -23.61 3.61 -14.97
N LYS A 337 -23.70 4.13 -13.74
CA LYS A 337 -24.46 5.35 -13.41
C LYS A 337 -23.90 6.58 -14.13
N ASP A 338 -22.59 6.69 -14.23
CA ASP A 338 -21.92 7.80 -14.92
C ASP A 338 -21.78 7.55 -16.46
N GLY A 339 -22.28 6.41 -16.95
CA GLY A 339 -22.28 6.06 -18.38
C GLY A 339 -20.96 5.48 -18.90
N PHE A 340 -20.05 5.06 -18.01
CA PHE A 340 -18.80 4.40 -18.37
C PHE A 340 -18.98 2.89 -18.52
N LEU A 341 -18.42 2.34 -19.60
CA LEU A 341 -18.35 0.90 -19.87
C LEU A 341 -17.12 0.27 -19.23
N HIS A 342 -16.07 1.05 -18.99
CA HIS A 342 -14.81 0.56 -18.44
C HIS A 342 -14.17 1.58 -17.50
N ILE A 343 -13.48 1.10 -16.46
CA ILE A 343 -12.86 1.95 -15.43
C ILE A 343 -11.90 2.99 -16.02
N SER A 344 -11.19 2.65 -17.10
CA SER A 344 -10.26 3.56 -17.80
C SER A 344 -10.92 4.84 -18.31
N GLU A 345 -12.23 4.82 -18.58
CA GLU A 345 -12.97 6.00 -19.02
C GLU A 345 -13.20 6.98 -17.86
N ALA A 346 -13.40 6.44 -16.65
CA ALA A 346 -13.54 7.21 -15.43
C ALA A 346 -12.20 7.76 -14.91
N VAL A 347 -11.08 7.07 -15.15
CA VAL A 347 -9.75 7.50 -14.66
C VAL A 347 -9.44 8.92 -15.16
N GLY A 348 -9.29 9.83 -14.20
CA GLY A 348 -8.92 11.23 -14.43
C GLY A 348 -10.00 12.08 -15.12
N VAL A 349 -11.26 11.64 -15.18
CA VAL A 349 -12.32 12.40 -15.86
C VAL A 349 -12.53 13.81 -15.29
N ASN A 350 -12.22 14.05 -14.02
CA ASN A 350 -12.29 15.39 -13.42
C ASN A 350 -11.09 16.29 -13.77
N LEU A 351 -10.10 15.76 -14.50
CA LEU A 351 -8.88 16.46 -14.90
C LEU A 351 -8.79 16.63 -16.44
N LYS A 352 -9.72 16.06 -17.20
CA LYS A 352 -9.77 16.11 -18.66
C LYS A 352 -10.46 17.37 -19.17
#